data_AF-A0A6P0JXQ4-F1
#
_entry.id   AF-A0A6P0JXQ4-F1
#
_cell.length_a   1.000
_cell.length_b   1.000
_cell.length_c   1.000
_cell.angle_alpha   90.00
_cell.angle_beta   90.00
_cell.angle_gamma   90.00
#
_symmetry.space_group_name_H-M   'P 1'
#
loop_
_entity.id
_entity.type
_entity.pdbx_description
1 polymer ?
#
loop_
_entity_poly.entity_id
_entity_poly.type
_entity_poly.pdbx_seq_one_letter_code
_entity_poly.pdbx_strand_id
1 'polypeptide(L)'
;MDNVPQKLVLQGPVGKSLMTKGEDIEALSYIAAAGWEIWYNPKMHIYHYIPKNRFEREYLIKFFKGVGLSRHRTRMLNYKPWQKPLIFPAYFVNDLRKLILHFWKYRDVLETDVVAAAQFQFLQSCLVSPFFIWKKMYLKK
;
A
#
# COMPACT_ATOMS: atom_id res chain seq x y z
N MET A 1 -18.67 -8.31 15.62
CA MET A 1 -17.37 -7.69 15.25
C MET A 1 -16.36 -8.75 14.78
N ASP A 2 -16.85 -9.95 14.45
CA ASP A 2 -16.04 -11.16 14.28
C ASP A 2 -15.46 -11.31 12.87
N ASN A 3 -15.82 -10.40 11.96
CA ASN A 3 -15.39 -10.43 10.56
C ASN A 3 -14.01 -9.78 10.32
N VAL A 4 -13.52 -8.99 11.28
CA VAL A 4 -12.16 -8.42 11.22
C VAL A 4 -11.23 -9.33 12.02
N PRO A 5 -10.13 -9.84 11.44
CA PRO A 5 -9.19 -10.67 12.18
C PRO A 5 -8.61 -9.93 13.39
N GLN A 6 -8.42 -10.63 14.50
CA GLN A 6 -7.78 -10.06 15.70
C GLN A 6 -6.37 -9.52 15.42
N LYS A 7 -5.68 -10.09 14.43
CA LYS A 7 -4.36 -9.64 13.98
C LYS A 7 -4.35 -9.43 12.47
N LEU A 8 -4.20 -8.18 12.05
CA LEU A 8 -4.06 -7.79 10.65
C LEU A 8 -2.66 -8.11 10.12
N VAL A 9 -2.55 -8.33 8.80
CA VAL A 9 -1.26 -8.58 8.14
C VAL A 9 -0.49 -7.26 7.98
N LEU A 10 -1.19 -6.20 7.60
CA LEU A 10 -0.69 -4.84 7.57
C LEU A 10 -0.71 -4.28 8.98
N GLN A 11 0.24 -3.40 9.24
CA GLN A 11 0.39 -2.76 10.54
C GLN A 11 0.55 -1.27 10.30
N GLY A 12 -0.22 -0.50 11.05
CA GLY A 12 -0.08 0.95 11.05
C GLY A 12 1.29 1.43 11.45
N PRO A 13 1.47 2.75 11.49
CA PRO A 13 2.68 3.33 12.05
C PRO A 13 2.81 2.93 13.52
N VAL A 14 3.49 1.79 13.78
CA VAL A 14 3.89 1.36 15.12
C VAL A 14 5.20 2.08 15.42
N GLY A 15 5.11 3.12 16.26
CA GLY A 15 6.22 4.02 16.54
C GLY A 15 6.74 4.72 15.27
N LYS A 16 8.01 4.50 14.93
CA LYS A 16 8.67 5.11 13.75
C LYS A 16 8.59 4.26 12.48
N SER A 17 7.97 3.07 12.53
CA SER A 17 7.94 2.15 11.38
C SER A 17 6.92 2.59 10.35
N LEU A 18 7.35 2.73 9.09
CA LEU A 18 6.47 3.02 7.94
C LEU A 18 6.30 1.82 7.01
N MET A 19 6.81 0.65 7.38
CA MET A 19 7.07 -0.43 6.43
C MET A 19 5.83 -1.15 5.89
N THR A 20 4.70 -1.15 6.61
CA THR A 20 3.51 -1.94 6.22
C THR A 20 2.17 -1.25 6.45
N LYS A 21 2.06 0.02 6.02
CA LYS A 21 0.86 0.87 6.17
C LYS A 21 -0.40 0.25 5.53
N GLY A 22 -1.59 0.67 5.96
CA GLY A 22 -2.85 0.27 5.32
C GLY A 22 -3.63 -0.78 6.12
N GLU A 23 -3.34 -0.86 7.42
CA GLU A 23 -4.13 -1.57 8.42
C GLU A 23 -5.58 -1.11 8.46
N ASP A 24 -5.81 0.20 8.28
CA ASP A 24 -7.13 0.82 8.18
C ASP A 24 -7.87 0.30 6.94
N ILE A 25 -7.21 0.32 5.79
CA ILE A 25 -7.74 -0.22 4.53
C ILE A 25 -8.01 -1.72 4.67
N GLU A 26 -7.11 -2.49 5.28
CA GLU A 26 -7.31 -3.92 5.49
C GLU A 26 -8.54 -4.19 6.38
N ALA A 27 -8.67 -3.49 7.51
CA ALA A 27 -9.82 -3.62 8.39
C ALA A 27 -11.13 -3.23 7.68
N LEU A 28 -11.14 -2.11 6.96
CA LEU A 28 -12.30 -1.63 6.21
C LEU A 28 -12.67 -2.60 5.06
N SER A 29 -11.70 -3.22 4.38
CA SER A 29 -11.95 -4.26 3.39
C SER A 29 -12.69 -5.46 4.00
N TYR A 30 -12.33 -5.88 5.22
CA TYR A 30 -13.01 -6.96 5.92
C TYR A 30 -14.45 -6.59 6.32
N ILE A 31 -14.65 -5.37 6.83
CA ILE A 31 -15.97 -4.85 7.19
C ILE A 31 -16.89 -4.81 5.95
N ALA A 32 -16.40 -4.21 4.86
CA ALA A 32 -17.15 -4.13 3.60
C ALA A 32 -17.44 -5.51 3.02
N ALA A 33 -16.46 -6.44 3.05
CA ALA A 33 -16.65 -7.81 2.56
C ALA A 33 -17.69 -8.59 3.37
N ALA A 34 -17.93 -8.22 4.63
CA ALA A 34 -18.98 -8.79 5.47
C ALA A 34 -20.37 -8.17 5.23
N GLY A 35 -20.52 -7.31 4.22
CA GLY A 35 -21.79 -6.69 3.85
C GLY A 35 -22.16 -5.46 4.66
N TRP A 36 -21.24 -4.93 5.47
CA TRP A 36 -21.46 -3.69 6.21
C TRP A 36 -21.21 -2.48 5.33
N GLU A 37 -22.10 -1.49 5.44
CA GLU A 37 -21.92 -0.21 4.78
C GLU A 37 -20.91 0.66 5.53
N ILE A 38 -20.07 1.38 4.79
CA ILE A 38 -19.13 2.37 5.35
C ILE A 38 -19.71 3.76 5.09
N TRP A 39 -20.26 4.38 6.12
CA TRP A 39 -20.97 5.65 6.00
C TRP A 39 -20.01 6.84 6.10
N TYR A 40 -20.23 7.85 5.26
CA TYR A 40 -19.56 9.14 5.34
C TYR A 40 -20.47 10.16 6.05
N ASN A 41 -19.92 10.91 7.01
CA ASN A 41 -20.63 11.98 7.71
C ASN A 41 -20.00 13.35 7.36
N PRO A 42 -20.67 14.18 6.54
CA PRO A 42 -20.13 15.48 6.13
C PRO A 42 -20.01 16.50 7.27
N LYS A 43 -20.66 16.26 8.42
CA LYS A 43 -20.56 17.14 9.59
C LYS A 43 -19.36 16.82 10.48
N MET A 44 -18.76 15.63 10.31
CA MET A 44 -17.61 15.20 11.11
C MET A 44 -16.31 15.71 10.50
N HIS A 45 -15.74 16.74 11.12
CA HIS A 45 -14.51 17.38 10.66
C HIS A 45 -13.35 17.07 11.62
N ILE A 46 -12.17 16.83 11.04
CA ILE A 46 -10.92 16.64 11.79
C ILE A 46 -9.86 17.54 11.15
N TYR A 47 -9.15 18.30 11.99
CA TYR A 47 -8.00 19.08 11.56
C TYR A 47 -6.73 18.24 11.70
N HIS A 48 -6.14 17.85 10.58
CA HIS A 48 -4.89 17.09 10.57
C HIS A 48 -3.71 18.02 10.31
N TYR A 49 -2.88 18.24 11.33
CA TYR A 49 -1.63 18.96 11.16
C TYR A 49 -0.56 18.04 10.57
N ILE A 50 -0.09 18.34 9.36
CA ILE A 50 0.97 17.60 8.70
C ILE A 50 2.28 18.39 8.88
N PRO A 51 3.24 17.89 9.69
CA PRO A 51 4.49 18.60 9.90
C PRO A 51 5.32 18.66 8.61
N LYS A 52 6.09 19.76 8.45
CA LYS A 52 6.90 20.03 7.24
C LYS A 52 7.81 18.86 6.85
N ASN A 53 8.39 18.17 7.83
CA ASN A 53 9.26 17.02 7.61
C ASN A 53 8.60 15.86 6.82
N ARG A 54 7.27 15.82 6.74
CA ARG A 54 6.50 14.81 5.96
C ARG A 54 6.52 15.08 4.45
N PHE A 55 6.98 16.25 4.04
CA PHE A 55 7.14 16.64 2.64
C PHE A 55 8.60 16.53 2.16
N GLU A 56 9.51 16.17 3.05
CA GLU A 56 10.93 16.01 2.73
C GLU A 56 11.17 14.67 2.02
N ARG A 57 12.18 14.66 1.15
CA ARG A 57 12.49 13.53 0.27
C ARG A 57 12.66 12.22 1.04
N GLU A 58 13.48 12.21 2.10
CA GLU A 58 13.77 11.00 2.87
C GLU A 58 12.49 10.40 3.47
N TYR A 59 11.58 11.27 3.93
CA TYR A 59 10.30 10.83 4.45
C TYR A 59 9.42 10.26 3.34
N LEU A 60 9.26 10.98 2.23
CA LEU A 60 8.38 10.59 1.13
C LEU A 60 8.82 9.25 0.51
N ILE A 61 10.11 9.04 0.27
CA ILE A 61 10.62 7.76 -0.24
C ILE A 61 10.25 6.61 0.72
N LYS A 62 10.51 6.77 2.03
CA LYS A 62 10.15 5.74 3.04
C LYS A 62 8.65 5.51 3.13
N PHE A 63 7.87 6.59 3.07
CA PHE A 63 6.41 6.55 3.11
C PHE A 63 5.84 5.77 1.93
N PHE A 64 6.20 6.15 0.70
CA PHE A 64 5.71 5.52 -0.52
C PHE A 64 6.23 4.09 -0.71
N LYS A 65 7.42 3.78 -0.19
CA LYS A 65 7.89 2.39 -0.07
C LYS A 65 6.91 1.56 0.74
N GLY A 66 6.56 2.03 1.93
CA GLY A 66 5.59 1.38 2.81
C GLY A 66 4.23 1.16 2.15
N VAL A 67 3.68 2.23 1.55
CA VAL A 67 2.39 2.18 0.86
C VAL A 67 2.42 1.17 -0.30
N GLY A 68 3.50 1.14 -1.08
CA GLY A 68 3.64 0.20 -2.20
C GLY A 68 3.79 -1.26 -1.73
N LEU A 69 4.53 -1.52 -0.65
CA LEU A 69 4.70 -2.87 -0.09
C LEU A 69 3.37 -3.48 0.41
N SER A 70 2.40 -2.65 0.78
CA SER A 70 1.06 -3.07 1.20
C SER A 70 0.11 -3.37 0.04
N ARG A 71 0.51 -3.06 -1.19
CA ARG A 71 -0.40 -3.03 -2.34
C ARG A 71 -0.93 -4.40 -2.72
N HIS A 72 -0.10 -5.45 -2.67
CA HIS A 72 -0.57 -6.80 -2.96
C HIS A 72 -1.66 -7.24 -1.97
N ARG A 73 -1.46 -7.03 -0.67
CA ARG A 73 -2.44 -7.42 0.36
C ARG A 73 -3.77 -6.71 0.15
N THR A 74 -3.76 -5.39 0.00
CA THR A 74 -4.98 -4.59 -0.20
C THR A 74 -5.72 -4.97 -1.48
N ARG A 75 -5.03 -5.24 -2.59
CA ARG A 75 -5.66 -5.72 -3.83
C ARG A 75 -6.29 -7.10 -3.66
N MET A 76 -5.58 -8.05 -3.04
CA MET A 76 -6.03 -9.44 -2.94
C MET A 76 -7.20 -9.64 -1.96
N LEU A 77 -7.49 -8.67 -1.08
CA LEU A 77 -8.68 -8.72 -0.21
C LEU A 77 -10.00 -8.62 -1.00
N ASN A 78 -9.98 -8.01 -2.19
CA ASN A 78 -11.17 -7.81 -3.01
C ASN A 78 -11.56 -9.04 -3.85
N TYR A 79 -10.80 -10.14 -3.77
CA TYR A 79 -10.97 -11.30 -4.65
C TYR A 79 -11.11 -12.60 -3.84
N LYS A 80 -11.99 -13.48 -4.33
CA LYS A 80 -12.14 -14.83 -3.79
C LYS A 80 -10.84 -15.64 -4.01
N PRO A 81 -10.54 -16.65 -3.17
CA PRO A 81 -9.30 -17.43 -3.29
C PRO A 81 -9.01 -17.97 -4.70
N TRP A 82 -10.04 -18.41 -5.43
CA TRP A 82 -9.90 -18.94 -6.79
C TRP A 82 -9.61 -17.87 -7.85
N GLN A 83 -9.94 -16.60 -7.60
CA GLN A 83 -9.67 -15.48 -8.53
C GLN A 83 -8.23 -14.97 -8.41
N LYS A 84 -7.63 -15.09 -7.21
CA LYS A 84 -6.27 -14.60 -6.92
C LYS A 84 -5.19 -15.12 -7.87
N PRO A 85 -5.12 -16.43 -8.22
CA PRO A 85 -4.10 -16.92 -9.16
C PRO A 85 -4.22 -16.32 -10.56
N LEU A 86 -5.42 -15.88 -10.98
CA LEU A 86 -5.63 -15.22 -12.28
C LEU A 86 -5.35 -13.72 -12.24
N ILE A 87 -5.72 -13.07 -11.14
CA ILE A 87 -5.59 -11.61 -10.99
C ILE A 87 -4.17 -11.18 -10.61
N PHE A 88 -3.43 -12.04 -9.90
CA PHE A 88 -2.05 -11.77 -9.51
C PHE A 88 -1.13 -11.47 -10.72
N PRO A 89 -1.06 -12.32 -11.76
CA PRO A 89 -0.24 -12.04 -12.95
C PRO A 89 -0.63 -10.74 -13.65
N ALA A 90 -1.93 -10.47 -13.75
CA ALA A 90 -2.44 -9.24 -14.38
C ALA A 90 -1.94 -7.98 -13.66
N TYR A 91 -2.00 -7.95 -12.33
CA TYR A 91 -1.43 -6.84 -11.55
C TYR A 91 0.09 -6.77 -11.66
N PHE A 92 0.77 -7.92 -11.62
CA PHE A 92 2.23 -7.97 -11.70
C PHE A 92 2.75 -7.39 -13.02
N VAL A 93 2.20 -7.82 -14.15
CA VAL A 93 2.55 -7.31 -15.48
C VAL A 93 2.23 -5.81 -15.59
N ASN A 94 1.09 -5.38 -15.09
CA ASN A 94 0.72 -3.95 -15.12
C ASN A 94 1.64 -3.09 -14.26
N ASP A 95 2.03 -3.55 -13.07
CA ASP A 95 2.96 -2.81 -12.21
C ASP A 95 4.36 -2.76 -12.82
N LEU A 96 4.82 -3.86 -13.43
CA LEU A 96 6.09 -3.89 -14.18
C LEU A 96 6.07 -2.89 -15.35
N ARG A 97 4.99 -2.89 -16.15
CA ARG A 97 4.81 -1.94 -17.24
C ARG A 97 4.84 -0.49 -16.75
N LYS A 98 4.12 -0.17 -15.66
CA LYS A 98 4.13 1.17 -15.07
C LYS A 98 5.51 1.58 -14.59
N LEU A 99 6.25 0.66 -13.98
CA LEU A 99 7.60 0.91 -13.50
C LEU A 99 8.55 1.25 -14.68
N ILE A 100 8.51 0.45 -15.75
CA ILE A 100 9.33 0.68 -16.95
C ILE A 100 8.99 2.03 -17.60
N LEU A 101 7.70 2.31 -17.79
CA LEU A 101 7.26 3.58 -18.39
C LEU A 101 7.66 4.79 -17.54
N HIS A 102 7.51 4.70 -16.23
CA HIS A 102 7.92 5.78 -15.32
C HIS A 102 9.43 5.99 -15.34
N PHE A 103 10.20 4.89 -15.35
CA PHE A 103 11.65 4.96 -15.46
C PHE A 103 12.08 5.64 -16.76
N TRP A 104 11.57 5.20 -17.92
CA TRP A 104 11.92 5.82 -19.20
C TRP A 104 11.54 7.29 -19.29
N LYS A 105 10.40 7.69 -18.71
CA LYS A 105 9.93 9.07 -18.76
C LYS A 105 10.71 10.01 -17.82
N TYR A 106 11.11 9.54 -16.64
CA TYR A 106 11.64 10.42 -15.58
C TYR A 106 13.08 10.10 -15.15
N ARG A 107 13.78 9.17 -15.81
CA ARG A 107 15.15 8.74 -15.42
C ARG A 107 16.12 9.90 -15.17
N ASP A 108 16.04 10.96 -15.95
CA ASP A 108 16.98 12.09 -15.91
C ASP A 108 16.68 13.06 -14.75
N VAL A 109 15.50 12.95 -14.12
CA VAL A 109 15.06 13.82 -13.02
C VAL A 109 14.79 13.06 -11.71
N LEU A 110 15.07 11.75 -11.66
CA LEU A 110 14.80 10.95 -10.46
C LEU A 110 15.57 11.44 -9.22
N GLU A 111 16.71 12.10 -9.39
CA GLU A 111 17.49 12.62 -8.26
C GLU A 111 16.96 13.96 -7.75
N THR A 112 16.52 14.84 -8.66
CA THR A 112 16.16 16.23 -8.36
C THR A 112 14.67 16.39 -8.05
N ASP A 113 13.80 15.64 -8.71
CA ASP A 113 12.34 15.70 -8.51
C ASP A 113 11.92 14.69 -7.43
N VAL A 114 11.47 15.21 -6.28
CA VAL A 114 11.00 14.40 -5.15
C VAL A 114 9.73 13.62 -5.46
N VAL A 115 8.84 14.17 -6.28
CA VAL A 115 7.58 13.53 -6.66
C VAL A 115 7.87 12.37 -7.61
N ALA A 116 8.70 12.60 -8.63
CA ALA A 116 9.11 11.56 -9.56
C ALA A 116 9.83 10.40 -8.86
N ALA A 117 10.71 10.71 -7.89
CA ALA A 117 11.42 9.72 -7.08
C ALA A 117 10.49 8.92 -6.17
N ALA A 118 9.57 9.61 -5.47
CA ALA A 118 8.60 8.98 -4.59
C ALA A 118 7.64 8.05 -5.35
N GLN A 119 7.18 8.47 -6.53
CA GLN A 119 6.36 7.65 -7.41
C GLN A 119 7.13 6.43 -7.93
N PHE A 120 8.41 6.60 -8.31
CA PHE A 120 9.24 5.48 -8.72
C PHE A 120 9.40 4.44 -7.60
N GLN A 121 9.73 4.89 -6.38
CA GLN A 121 9.81 4.03 -5.21
C GLN A 121 8.49 3.30 -4.91
N PHE A 122 7.35 3.99 -5.03
CA PHE A 122 6.04 3.37 -4.90
C PHE A 122 5.84 2.23 -5.90
N LEU A 123 6.15 2.45 -7.18
CA LEU A 123 5.99 1.46 -8.25
C LEU A 123 6.91 0.25 -8.06
N GLN A 124 8.18 0.46 -7.71
CA GLN A 124 9.10 -0.62 -7.34
C GLN A 124 8.55 -1.45 -6.19
N SER A 125 8.01 -0.78 -5.17
CA SER A 125 7.48 -1.43 -3.99
C SER A 125 6.18 -2.20 -4.29
N CYS A 126 5.32 -1.69 -5.18
CA CYS A 126 4.16 -2.41 -5.68
C CYS A 126 4.54 -3.72 -6.37
N LEU A 127 5.56 -3.67 -7.25
CA LEU A 127 6.04 -4.86 -7.97
C LEU A 127 6.57 -5.94 -7.02
N VAL A 128 7.32 -5.54 -5.99
CA VAL A 128 7.91 -6.47 -5.00
C VAL A 128 6.91 -6.89 -3.90
N SER A 129 5.81 -6.15 -3.73
CA SER A 129 4.83 -6.36 -2.66
C SER A 129 4.30 -7.81 -2.52
N PRO A 130 4.08 -8.60 -3.58
CA PRO A 130 3.60 -9.97 -3.44
C PRO A 130 4.57 -10.85 -2.64
N PHE A 131 5.86 -10.78 -2.96
CA PHE A 131 6.91 -11.54 -2.28
C PHE A 131 7.10 -11.07 -0.84
N PHE A 132 7.03 -9.75 -0.63
CA PHE A 132 7.12 -9.17 0.71
C PHE A 132 5.98 -9.64 1.62
N ILE A 133 4.73 -9.60 1.13
CA ILE A 133 3.55 -10.05 1.87
C ILE A 133 3.59 -11.56 2.10
N TRP A 134 4.00 -12.35 1.10
CA TRP A 134 4.18 -13.79 1.26
C TRP A 134 5.19 -14.10 2.38
N LYS A 135 6.36 -13.46 2.36
CA LYS A 135 7.34 -13.60 3.44
C LYS A 135 6.76 -13.19 4.80
N LYS A 136 6.02 -12.09 4.87
CA LYS A 136 5.41 -11.62 6.12
C LYS A 136 4.36 -12.59 6.68
N MET A 137 3.57 -13.23 5.82
CA MET A 137 2.48 -14.13 6.23
C MET A 137 2.97 -15.54 6.58
N TYR A 138 4.00 -16.07 5.90
CA TYR A 138 4.34 -17.49 5.96
C TYR A 138 5.75 -17.77 6.51
N LEU A 139 6.67 -16.80 6.49
CA LEU A 139 8.06 -16.97 6.97
C LEU A 139 8.33 -16.24 8.30
N LYS A 140 7.36 -15.48 8.83
CA LYS A 140 7.40 -14.87 10.16
C LYS A 140 6.32 -15.52 11.05
N LYS A 141 6.50 -16.80 11.35
CA LYS A 141 5.96 -17.41 12.56
C LYS A 141 6.99 -17.28 13.67
#